data_AF-A0A095V418-F1
#
_entry.id   AF-A0A095V418-F1
#
_cell.length_a   1.000
_cell.length_b   1.000
_cell.length_c   1.000
_cell.angle_alpha   90.00
_cell.angle_beta   90.00
_cell.angle_gamma   90.00
#
_symmetry.space_group_name_H-M   'P 1'
#
loop_
_entity.id
_entity.type
_entity.pdbx_description
1 polymer ?
#
loop_
_entity_poly.entity_id
_entity_poly.type
_entity_poly.pdbx_seq_one_letter_code
_entity_poly.pdbx_strand_id
1 'polypeptide(L)'
;MNTPPVHPKSLAWRLTTAAIGLQVLGTALLQAYLLFVSPMAAQMREIYARPEMLATTGVQLAAGCILVGLVTWCTTQRWLRRHGASGVDRPGRMTAVLLALSLVLFVLISVAQALLQHAFYSFIVTYKEWVDNTFGFYGPGRMLVMGLPLKLCGILLTIVGSWLAVRIAAWSVKPGDASGAPSYLPRHAAWIAALTLLLWQLHAALALGGYFTSYMQSTDLLEYALGYWVLPALILALAAWVCLKRVPQTLGAAGFGRAISHGTFAFWTAQALGIGLAVLAIRAMTWNQLVRAAETSATTVVLLLAYGALLALGCHVGARLFYRRREAQQDAAPA
;
A
#
# COMPACT_ATOMS: atom_id res chain seq x y z
N MET A 1 33.44 23.35 17.53
CA MET A 1 33.48 22.27 16.53
C MET A 1 32.33 21.33 16.80
N ASN A 2 31.28 21.37 15.97
CA ASN A 2 30.17 20.43 16.10
C ASN A 2 30.58 19.12 15.44
N THR A 3 30.69 18.06 16.24
CA THR A 3 30.92 16.69 15.75
C THR A 3 29.85 16.34 14.70
N PRO A 4 30.24 15.78 13.54
CA PRO A 4 29.26 15.37 12.53
C PRO A 4 28.32 14.31 13.11
N PRO A 5 27.02 14.33 12.77
CA PRO A 5 26.08 13.36 13.30
C PRO A 5 26.47 11.94 12.85
N VAL A 6 26.66 11.06 13.83
CA VAL A 6 27.14 9.67 13.74
C VAL A 6 26.26 8.75 12.87
N HIS A 7 25.11 9.21 12.39
CA HIS A 7 24.18 8.38 11.61
C HIS A 7 23.66 9.06 10.32
N PRO A 8 24.30 8.83 9.16
CA PRO A 8 23.83 9.28 7.84
C PRO A 8 22.50 8.65 7.40
N LYS A 9 21.97 7.67 8.15
CA LYS A 9 20.64 7.07 7.94
C LYS A 9 19.50 7.83 8.67
N SER A 10 19.80 8.91 9.39
CA SER A 10 18.84 9.56 10.29
C SER A 10 17.80 10.44 9.58
N LEU A 11 18.14 11.15 8.50
CA LEU A 11 17.24 12.15 7.92
C LEU A 11 16.00 11.53 7.26
N ALA A 12 16.20 10.60 6.33
CA ALA A 12 15.08 9.95 5.65
C ALA A 12 14.16 9.24 6.66
N TRP A 13 14.72 8.68 7.74
CA TRP A 13 13.93 7.99 8.75
C TRP A 13 13.11 8.99 9.55
N ARG A 14 13.73 10.10 9.99
CA ARG A 14 13.06 11.19 10.69
C ARG A 14 11.91 11.77 9.88
N LEU A 15 12.11 12.05 8.59
CA LEU A 15 11.08 12.57 7.72
C LEU A 15 9.94 11.57 7.49
N THR A 16 10.28 10.29 7.29
CA THR A 16 9.29 9.21 7.18
C THR A 16 8.48 9.06 8.47
N THR A 17 9.12 9.05 9.64
CA THR A 17 8.42 8.96 10.94
C THR A 17 7.54 10.17 11.19
N ALA A 18 8.00 11.37 10.81
CA ALA A 18 7.20 12.60 10.94
C ALA A 18 5.95 12.55 10.03
N ALA A 19 6.11 12.13 8.78
CA ALA A 19 4.99 11.99 7.85
C ALA A 19 3.99 10.91 8.28
N ILE A 20 4.47 9.76 8.78
CA ILE A 20 3.61 8.71 9.35
C ILE A 20 2.90 9.22 10.60
N GLY A 21 3.61 9.89 11.51
CA GLY A 21 3.03 10.46 12.72
C GLY A 21 1.92 11.46 12.41
N LEU A 22 2.12 12.31 11.40
CA LEU A 22 1.08 13.22 10.92
C LEU A 22 -0.11 12.47 10.30
N GLN A 23 0.11 11.41 9.52
CA GLN A 23 -0.96 10.59 8.96
C GLN A 23 -1.81 9.95 10.06
N VAL A 24 -1.16 9.40 11.09
CA VAL A 24 -1.84 8.81 12.27
C VAL A 24 -2.64 9.88 13.01
N LEU A 25 -2.01 11.02 13.31
CA LEU A 25 -2.65 12.12 14.02
C LEU A 25 -3.85 12.67 13.24
N GLY A 26 -3.69 12.96 11.95
CA GLY A 26 -4.75 13.47 11.09
C GLY A 26 -5.92 12.49 10.97
N THR A 27 -5.63 11.19 10.85
CA THR A 27 -6.67 10.15 10.83
C THR A 27 -7.39 10.06 12.18
N ALA A 28 -6.66 10.08 13.30
CA ALA A 28 -7.24 10.02 14.63
C ALA A 28 -8.12 11.24 14.93
N LEU A 29 -7.68 12.45 14.55
CA LEU A 29 -8.47 13.68 14.70
C LEU A 29 -9.74 13.65 13.84
N LEU A 30 -9.65 13.19 12.60
CA LEU A 30 -10.81 13.03 11.73
C LEU A 30 -11.82 12.05 12.34
N GLN A 31 -11.36 10.92 12.85
CA GLN A 31 -12.22 9.92 13.50
C GLN A 31 -12.85 10.47 14.79
N ALA A 32 -12.09 11.18 15.62
CA ALA A 32 -12.62 11.83 16.80
C ALA A 32 -13.70 12.87 16.44
N TYR A 33 -13.47 13.68 15.40
CA TYR A 33 -14.47 14.62 14.91
C TYR A 33 -15.76 13.90 14.47
N LEU A 34 -15.64 12.83 13.68
CA LEU A 34 -16.80 12.06 13.20
C LEU A 34 -17.61 11.46 14.35
N LEU A 35 -16.94 10.92 15.37
CA LEU A 35 -17.58 10.21 16.48
C LEU A 35 -18.16 11.12 17.57
N PHE A 36 -17.58 12.31 17.78
CA PHE A 36 -17.93 13.16 18.93
C PHE A 36 -18.57 14.49 18.55
N VAL A 37 -18.24 15.05 17.38
CA VAL A 37 -18.58 16.45 17.03
C VAL A 37 -19.51 16.54 15.83
N SER A 38 -19.40 15.61 14.87
CA SER A 38 -20.15 15.69 13.62
C SER A 38 -21.68 15.67 13.84
N PRO A 39 -22.47 16.29 12.95
CA PRO A 39 -23.94 16.23 13.03
C PRO A 39 -24.48 14.80 12.92
N MET A 40 -23.66 13.85 12.46
CA MET A 40 -24.00 12.42 12.37
C MET A 40 -23.34 11.59 13.48
N ALA A 41 -22.83 12.20 14.55
CA ALA A 41 -22.05 11.54 15.59
C ALA A 41 -22.76 10.35 16.24
N ALA A 42 -24.08 10.44 16.47
CA ALA A 42 -24.86 9.32 17.01
C ALA A 42 -24.83 8.10 16.06
N GLN A 43 -25.11 8.33 14.77
CA GLN A 43 -25.08 7.29 13.75
C GLN A 43 -23.66 6.73 13.53
N MET A 44 -22.64 7.59 13.55
CA MET A 44 -21.25 7.16 13.42
C MET A 44 -20.83 6.28 14.60
N ARG A 45 -21.23 6.61 15.84
CA ARG A 45 -20.95 5.74 16.99
C ARG A 45 -21.58 4.37 16.86
N GLU A 46 -22.81 4.29 16.33
CA GLU A 46 -23.48 3.01 16.06
C GLU A 46 -22.75 2.19 14.98
N ILE A 47 -22.32 2.84 13.90
CA ILE A 47 -21.55 2.20 12.83
C ILE A 47 -20.20 1.68 13.36
N TYR A 48 -19.47 2.50 14.11
CA TYR A 48 -18.15 2.16 14.66
C TYR A 48 -18.21 1.23 15.88
N ALA A 49 -19.39 0.99 16.46
CA ALA A 49 -19.58 -0.07 17.44
C ALA A 49 -19.42 -1.48 16.83
N ARG A 50 -19.53 -1.60 15.49
CA ARG A 50 -19.35 -2.87 14.79
C ARG A 50 -17.87 -3.23 14.69
N PRO A 51 -17.49 -4.49 14.99
CA PRO A 51 -16.10 -4.91 15.00
C PRO A 51 -15.45 -4.84 13.61
N GLU A 52 -16.23 -5.07 12.55
CA GLU A 52 -15.80 -4.92 11.16
C GLU A 52 -15.32 -3.50 10.83
N MET A 53 -15.99 -2.47 11.36
CA MET A 53 -15.68 -1.07 11.07
C MET A 53 -14.36 -0.67 11.75
N LEU A 54 -14.11 -1.17 12.96
CA LEU A 54 -12.85 -0.96 13.67
C LEU A 54 -11.68 -1.64 12.95
N ALA A 55 -11.86 -2.92 12.57
CA ALA A 55 -10.83 -3.67 11.86
C ALA A 55 -10.48 -3.03 10.50
N THR A 56 -11.49 -2.69 9.69
CA THR A 56 -11.29 -2.05 8.38
C THR A 56 -10.66 -0.67 8.50
N THR A 57 -11.04 0.14 9.50
CA THR A 57 -10.43 1.45 9.77
C THR A 57 -8.96 1.32 10.11
N GLY A 58 -8.60 0.36 10.96
CA GLY A 58 -7.21 0.12 11.29
C GLY A 58 -6.40 -0.34 10.06
N VAL A 59 -6.96 -1.20 9.20
CA VAL A 59 -6.30 -1.60 7.94
C VAL A 59 -6.12 -0.40 7.00
N GLN A 60 -7.12 0.47 6.88
CA GLN A 60 -7.01 1.69 6.07
C GLN A 60 -5.90 2.61 6.59
N LEU A 61 -5.81 2.78 7.91
CA LEU A 61 -4.74 3.54 8.55
C LEU A 61 -3.36 2.92 8.26
N ALA A 62 -3.23 1.60 8.42
CA ALA A 62 -1.98 0.89 8.14
C ALA A 62 -1.55 1.04 6.68
N ALA A 63 -2.46 0.85 5.74
CA ALA A 63 -2.22 1.04 4.30
C ALA A 63 -1.76 2.48 3.99
N GLY A 64 -2.44 3.48 4.57
CA GLY A 64 -2.06 4.89 4.42
C GLY A 64 -0.66 5.18 4.96
N CYS A 65 -0.33 4.66 6.15
CA CYS A 65 0.99 4.84 6.76
C CYS A 65 2.10 4.19 5.92
N ILE A 66 1.88 2.98 5.40
CA ILE A 66 2.82 2.29 4.51
C ILE A 66 3.04 3.11 3.24
N LEU A 67 1.97 3.59 2.61
CA LEU A 67 2.03 4.36 1.37
C LEU A 67 2.82 5.67 1.56
N VAL A 68 2.41 6.50 2.53
CA VAL A 68 3.10 7.77 2.83
C VAL A 68 4.55 7.51 3.23
N GLY A 69 4.78 6.51 4.07
CA GLY A 69 6.12 6.16 4.53
C GLY A 69 7.06 5.74 3.41
N LEU A 70 6.60 4.88 2.50
CA LEU A 70 7.35 4.43 1.32
C LEU A 70 7.66 5.60 0.38
N VAL A 71 6.67 6.43 0.07
CA VAL A 71 6.86 7.57 -0.85
C VAL A 71 7.84 8.56 -0.24
N THR A 72 7.66 8.96 1.02
CA THR A 72 8.56 9.89 1.71
C THR A 72 9.98 9.34 1.79
N TRP A 73 10.14 8.08 2.22
CA TRP A 73 11.47 7.46 2.31
C TRP A 73 12.18 7.40 0.96
N CYS A 74 11.51 6.88 -0.08
CA CYS A 74 12.11 6.70 -1.39
C CYS A 74 12.44 8.04 -2.06
N THR A 75 11.60 9.05 -1.90
CA THR A 75 11.81 10.38 -2.48
C THR A 75 12.95 11.12 -1.80
N THR A 76 13.02 11.10 -0.47
CA THR A 76 14.15 11.67 0.27
C THR A 76 15.47 10.97 -0.09
N GLN A 77 15.49 9.64 -0.08
CA GLN A 77 16.69 8.87 -0.44
C GLN A 77 17.15 9.14 -1.87
N ARG A 78 16.22 9.23 -2.84
CA ARG A 78 16.54 9.57 -4.22
C ARG A 78 17.10 10.98 -4.34
N TRP A 79 16.56 11.94 -3.60
CA TRP A 79 17.05 13.31 -3.59
C TRP A 79 18.47 13.39 -3.02
N LEU A 80 18.73 12.76 -1.88
CA LEU A 80 20.04 12.69 -1.23
C LEU A 80 21.10 12.11 -2.18
N ARG A 81 20.78 10.98 -2.84
CA ARG A 81 21.69 10.36 -3.81
C ARG A 81 22.03 11.25 -4.99
N ARG A 82 21.03 11.96 -5.54
CA ARG A 82 21.24 12.86 -6.68
C ARG A 82 22.18 14.02 -6.36
N HIS A 83 22.28 14.42 -5.09
CA HIS A 83 23.13 15.53 -4.66
C HIS A 83 24.39 15.04 -3.94
N GLY A 84 24.69 13.73 -3.93
CA GLY A 84 25.87 13.19 -3.25
C GLY A 84 25.89 13.41 -1.74
N ALA A 85 24.73 13.73 -1.13
CA ALA A 85 24.64 14.17 0.25
C ALA A 85 24.11 13.06 1.16
N SER A 86 24.61 13.01 2.39
CA SER A 86 24.07 12.14 3.43
C SER A 86 23.01 12.83 4.30
N GLY A 87 22.90 14.16 4.18
CA GLY A 87 21.98 15.01 4.96
C GLY A 87 21.74 16.37 4.33
N VAL A 88 21.25 17.31 5.13
CA VAL A 88 20.93 18.69 4.75
C VAL A 88 21.47 19.66 5.79
N ASP A 89 21.69 20.92 5.40
CA ASP A 89 22.17 21.99 6.28
C ASP A 89 21.21 22.30 7.44
N ARG A 90 19.89 22.28 7.18
CA ARG A 90 18.84 22.64 8.16
C ARG A 90 17.75 21.55 8.25
N PRO A 91 18.01 20.40 8.89
CA PRO A 91 17.07 19.27 8.93
C PRO A 91 15.75 19.61 9.64
N GLY A 92 15.78 20.48 10.65
CA GLY A 92 14.57 20.96 11.33
C GLY A 92 13.65 21.75 10.40
N ARG A 93 14.21 22.62 9.56
CA ARG A 93 13.44 23.40 8.57
C ARG A 93 12.78 22.48 7.54
N MET A 94 13.52 21.52 7.00
CA MET A 94 12.97 20.55 6.05
C MET A 94 11.81 19.76 6.67
N THR A 95 11.95 19.33 7.93
CA THR A 95 10.90 18.59 8.66
C THR A 95 9.66 19.46 8.88
N ALA A 96 9.83 20.72 9.30
CA ALA A 96 8.72 21.65 9.51
C ALA A 96 7.96 21.95 8.21
N VAL A 97 8.68 22.21 7.11
CA VAL A 97 8.06 22.44 5.79
C VAL A 97 7.34 21.19 5.29
N LEU A 98 7.94 20.00 5.47
CA LEU A 98 7.29 18.74 5.13
C LEU A 98 5.97 18.57 5.88
N LEU A 99 5.97 18.77 7.20
CA LEU A 99 4.77 18.63 8.04
C LEU A 99 3.69 19.64 7.65
N ALA A 100 4.06 20.91 7.46
CA ALA A 100 3.12 21.96 7.06
C ALA A 100 2.46 21.63 5.70
N LEU A 101 3.26 21.25 4.69
CA LEU A 101 2.74 20.87 3.38
C LEU A 101 1.92 19.60 3.43
N SER A 102 2.36 18.60 4.18
CA SER A 102 1.63 17.33 4.32
C SER A 102 0.28 17.55 4.99
N LEU A 103 0.16 18.48 5.96
CA LEU A 103 -1.10 18.84 6.59
C LEU A 103 -2.04 19.52 5.58
N VAL A 104 -1.54 20.52 4.83
CA VAL A 104 -2.33 21.20 3.79
C VAL A 104 -2.80 20.20 2.73
N LEU A 105 -1.90 19.34 2.25
CA LEU A 105 -2.23 18.33 1.25
C LEU A 105 -3.18 17.26 1.80
N PHE A 106 -3.07 16.87 3.06
CA PHE A 106 -4.02 15.96 3.70
C PHE A 106 -5.44 16.53 3.66
N VAL A 107 -5.61 17.82 4.01
CA VAL A 107 -6.91 18.49 3.94
C VAL A 107 -7.41 18.57 2.50
N LEU A 108 -6.57 19.03 1.57
CA LEU A 108 -6.95 19.16 0.15
C LEU A 108 -7.34 17.81 -0.47
N ILE A 109 -6.57 16.75 -0.21
CA ILE A 109 -6.86 15.41 -0.70
C ILE A 109 -8.17 14.89 -0.09
N SER A 110 -8.38 15.09 1.22
CA SER A 110 -9.61 14.67 1.89
C SER A 110 -10.84 15.37 1.30
N VAL A 111 -10.77 16.69 1.09
CA VAL A 111 -11.84 17.47 0.46
C VAL A 111 -12.06 17.03 -0.99
N ALA A 112 -10.99 16.87 -1.77
CA ALA A 112 -11.07 16.41 -3.16
C ALA A 112 -11.70 15.02 -3.26
N GLN A 113 -11.35 14.09 -2.37
CA GLN A 113 -11.95 12.76 -2.32
C GLN A 113 -13.43 12.83 -1.94
N ALA A 114 -13.81 13.67 -0.97
CA ALA A 114 -15.20 13.84 -0.58
C ALA A 114 -16.05 14.41 -1.74
N LEU A 115 -15.55 15.44 -2.42
CA LEU A 115 -16.20 16.03 -3.58
C LEU A 115 -16.31 15.03 -4.74
N LEU A 116 -15.22 14.28 -5.01
CA LEU A 116 -15.21 13.26 -6.05
C LEU A 116 -16.20 12.14 -5.73
N GLN A 117 -16.25 11.67 -4.48
CA GLN A 117 -17.21 10.67 -4.03
C GLN A 117 -18.65 11.17 -4.13
N HIS A 118 -18.92 12.40 -3.74
CA HIS A 118 -20.24 13.02 -3.88
C HIS A 118 -20.66 13.15 -5.35
N ALA A 119 -19.81 13.72 -6.20
CA ALA A 119 -20.08 13.87 -7.63
C ALA A 119 -20.31 12.52 -8.31
N PHE A 120 -19.51 11.52 -7.95
CA PHE A 120 -19.62 10.17 -8.49
C PHE A 120 -20.91 9.48 -8.04
N TYR A 121 -21.28 9.60 -6.76
CA TYR A 121 -22.55 9.10 -6.25
C TYR A 121 -23.75 9.76 -6.96
N SER A 122 -23.73 11.08 -7.09
CA SER A 122 -24.76 11.84 -7.81
C SER A 122 -24.86 11.40 -9.27
N PHE A 123 -23.73 11.20 -9.95
CA PHE A 123 -23.70 10.68 -11.33
C PHE A 123 -24.36 9.30 -11.43
N ILE A 124 -24.06 8.37 -10.51
CA ILE A 124 -24.63 7.02 -10.51
C ILE A 124 -26.14 7.05 -10.29
N VAL A 125 -26.61 7.84 -9.32
CA VAL A 125 -28.05 7.95 -9.04
C VAL A 125 -28.79 8.56 -10.24
N THR A 126 -28.19 9.56 -10.89
CA THR A 126 -28.79 10.26 -12.04
C THR A 126 -28.84 9.38 -13.28
N TYR A 127 -27.78 8.62 -13.57
CA TYR A 127 -27.65 7.81 -14.80
C TYR A 127 -27.79 6.30 -14.54
N LYS A 128 -28.54 5.92 -13.50
CA LYS A 128 -28.65 4.54 -13.01
C LYS A 128 -28.95 3.53 -14.13
N GLU A 129 -29.97 3.79 -14.96
CA GLU A 129 -30.38 2.87 -16.04
C GLU A 129 -29.29 2.70 -17.10
N TRP A 130 -28.62 3.78 -17.47
CA TRP A 130 -27.52 3.73 -18.43
C TRP A 130 -26.35 2.92 -17.89
N VAL A 131 -25.98 3.13 -16.62
CA VAL A 131 -24.91 2.37 -15.98
C VAL A 131 -25.27 0.88 -15.88
N ASP A 132 -26.49 0.58 -15.43
CA ASP A 132 -26.96 -0.80 -15.26
C ASP A 132 -26.95 -1.54 -16.61
N ASN A 133 -27.36 -0.88 -17.70
CA ASN A 133 -27.33 -1.45 -19.05
C ASN A 133 -25.92 -1.57 -19.65
N THR A 134 -25.01 -0.64 -19.35
CA THR A 134 -23.66 -0.62 -19.94
C THR A 134 -22.73 -1.64 -19.30
N PHE A 135 -22.81 -1.78 -17.97
CA PHE A 135 -21.89 -2.62 -17.22
C PHE A 135 -22.47 -3.98 -16.84
N GLY A 136 -23.79 -4.17 -16.93
CA GLY A 136 -24.45 -5.45 -16.61
C GLY A 136 -24.30 -5.90 -15.15
N PHE A 137 -23.82 -5.02 -14.25
CA PHE A 137 -23.65 -5.30 -12.84
C PHE A 137 -24.78 -4.67 -12.03
N TYR A 138 -25.49 -5.50 -11.28
CA TYR A 138 -26.58 -5.08 -10.40
C TYR A 138 -26.16 -5.17 -8.93
N GLY A 139 -26.78 -4.34 -8.08
CA GLY A 139 -26.61 -4.42 -6.63
C GLY A 139 -25.16 -4.18 -6.15
N PRO A 140 -24.64 -4.99 -5.20
CA PRO A 140 -23.31 -4.81 -4.62
C PRO A 140 -22.12 -4.95 -5.59
N GLY A 141 -22.28 -5.71 -6.69
CA GLY A 141 -21.24 -5.79 -7.74
C GLY A 141 -21.01 -4.45 -8.42
N ARG A 142 -22.08 -3.67 -8.58
CA ARG A 142 -22.04 -2.29 -9.08
C ARG A 142 -21.21 -1.40 -8.16
N MET A 143 -21.44 -1.48 -6.84
CA MET A 143 -20.69 -0.69 -5.84
C MET A 143 -19.18 -1.01 -5.85
N LEU A 144 -18.80 -2.27 -6.08
CA LEU A 144 -17.39 -2.69 -6.20
C LEU A 144 -16.69 -2.06 -7.41
N VAL A 145 -17.28 -2.21 -8.59
CA VAL A 145 -16.74 -1.68 -9.86
C VAL A 145 -16.65 -0.15 -9.81
N MET A 146 -17.61 0.48 -9.13
CA MET A 146 -17.73 1.92 -8.98
C MET A 146 -16.80 2.51 -7.91
N GLY A 147 -16.54 1.82 -6.81
CA GLY A 147 -15.64 2.29 -5.76
C GLY A 147 -14.17 2.24 -6.15
N LEU A 148 -13.81 1.38 -7.12
CA LEU A 148 -12.43 1.13 -7.52
C LEU A 148 -11.75 2.36 -8.16
N PRO A 149 -12.36 3.09 -9.11
CA PRO A 149 -11.81 4.35 -9.61
C PRO A 149 -11.54 5.38 -8.51
N LEU A 150 -12.49 5.59 -7.59
CA LEU A 150 -12.33 6.52 -6.47
C LEU A 150 -11.15 6.13 -5.58
N LYS A 151 -10.99 4.84 -5.31
CA LYS A 151 -9.88 4.32 -4.51
C LYS A 151 -8.54 4.52 -5.21
N LEU A 152 -8.46 4.24 -6.52
CA LEU A 152 -7.25 4.47 -7.32
C LEU A 152 -6.87 5.95 -7.35
N CYS A 153 -7.85 6.85 -7.58
CA CYS A 153 -7.63 8.29 -7.50
C CYS A 153 -7.08 8.71 -6.13
N GLY A 154 -7.63 8.16 -5.05
CA GLY A 154 -7.12 8.39 -3.70
C GLY A 154 -5.66 8.01 -3.53
N ILE A 155 -5.30 6.78 -3.92
CA ILE A 155 -3.91 6.29 -3.86
C ILE A 155 -2.98 7.21 -4.67
N LEU A 156 -3.37 7.58 -5.90
CA LEU A 156 -2.57 8.45 -6.76
C LEU A 156 -2.39 9.84 -6.16
N LEU A 157 -3.46 10.44 -5.63
CA LEU A 157 -3.40 11.75 -4.96
C LEU A 157 -2.49 11.70 -3.74
N THR A 158 -2.55 10.64 -2.92
CA THR A 158 -1.65 10.47 -1.77
C THR A 158 -0.19 10.33 -2.21
N ILE A 159 0.09 9.58 -3.28
CA ILE A 159 1.45 9.45 -3.83
C ILE A 159 1.97 10.80 -4.31
N VAL A 160 1.19 11.51 -5.13
CA VAL A 160 1.57 12.81 -5.71
C VAL A 160 1.74 13.85 -4.60
N GLY A 161 0.82 13.91 -3.63
CA GLY A 161 0.89 14.81 -2.49
C GLY A 161 2.14 14.56 -1.65
N SER A 162 2.39 13.31 -1.24
CA SER A 162 3.57 12.96 -0.44
C SER A 162 4.87 13.25 -1.19
N TRP A 163 4.92 12.96 -2.49
CA TRP A 163 6.06 13.27 -3.35
C TRP A 163 6.32 14.78 -3.43
N LEU A 164 5.27 15.57 -3.65
CA LEU A 164 5.35 17.03 -3.77
C LEU A 164 5.78 17.65 -2.45
N ALA A 165 5.24 17.19 -1.33
CA ALA A 165 5.60 17.65 0.01
C ALA A 165 7.10 17.49 0.27
N VAL A 166 7.67 16.32 -0.03
CA VAL A 166 9.13 16.10 0.08
C VAL A 166 9.91 16.98 -0.90
N ARG A 167 9.41 17.16 -2.12
CA ARG A 167 10.12 17.94 -3.15
C ARG A 167 10.23 19.41 -2.77
N ILE A 168 9.14 20.00 -2.30
CA ILE A 168 9.12 21.41 -1.85
C ILE A 168 9.91 21.55 -0.54
N ALA A 169 9.77 20.61 0.40
CA ALA A 169 10.58 20.62 1.61
C ALA A 169 12.09 20.61 1.30
N ALA A 170 12.50 19.82 0.29
CA ALA A 170 13.87 19.78 -0.17
C ALA A 170 14.34 21.10 -0.85
N TRP A 171 13.44 21.90 -1.42
CA TRP A 171 13.79 23.24 -1.94
C TRP A 171 14.09 24.26 -0.84
N SER A 172 13.65 24.00 0.40
CA SER A 172 13.86 24.91 1.53
C SER A 172 15.26 24.80 2.18
N VAL A 173 16.08 23.84 1.74
CA VAL A 173 17.36 23.46 2.34
C VAL A 173 18.43 23.23 1.29
N LYS A 174 19.70 23.25 1.70
CA LYS A 174 20.84 22.87 0.86
C LYS A 174 21.31 21.45 1.20
N PRO A 175 21.85 20.70 0.22
CA PRO A 175 22.54 19.44 0.52
C PRO A 175 23.66 19.69 1.53
N GLY A 176 23.76 18.85 2.55
CA GLY A 176 24.89 18.90 3.49
C GLY A 176 26.18 18.38 2.85
N ASP A 177 27.29 18.42 3.61
CA ASP A 177 28.61 18.03 3.11
C ASP A 177 28.62 16.63 2.46
N ALA A 178 29.38 16.51 1.37
CA ALA A 178 29.51 15.33 0.54
C ALA A 178 30.25 14.20 1.28
N SER A 179 29.59 13.59 2.26
CA SER A 179 30.05 12.45 3.05
C SER A 179 29.66 11.10 2.43
N GLY A 180 29.26 11.11 1.15
CA GLY A 180 28.85 9.93 0.40
C GLY A 180 27.33 9.71 0.45
N ALA A 181 26.77 9.39 -0.70
CA ALA A 181 25.34 9.12 -0.85
C ALA A 181 24.89 7.87 -0.05
N PRO A 182 23.70 7.87 0.56
CA PRO A 182 23.22 6.72 1.34
C PRO A 182 23.05 5.46 0.47
N SER A 183 23.63 4.34 0.92
CA SER A 183 23.72 3.10 0.14
C SER A 183 22.36 2.42 -0.10
N TYR A 184 22.17 1.90 -1.31
CA TYR A 184 21.00 1.07 -1.65
C TYR A 184 21.32 -0.41 -1.48
N LEU A 185 20.92 -0.96 -0.34
CA LEU A 185 21.11 -2.38 -0.05
C LEU A 185 19.96 -3.26 -0.58
N PRO A 186 20.23 -4.53 -0.94
CA PRO A 186 19.23 -5.55 -1.32
C PRO A 186 18.06 -5.65 -0.36
N ARG A 187 18.33 -5.58 0.96
CA ARG A 187 17.28 -5.58 1.99
C ARG A 187 16.26 -4.47 1.82
N HIS A 188 16.67 -3.27 1.36
CA HIS A 188 15.72 -2.18 1.12
C HIS A 188 14.86 -2.48 -0.10
N ALA A 189 15.43 -3.05 -1.16
CA ALA A 189 14.66 -3.46 -2.33
C ALA A 189 13.63 -4.55 -1.97
N ALA A 190 14.02 -5.54 -1.18
CA ALA A 190 13.13 -6.59 -0.70
C ALA A 190 11.97 -6.03 0.16
N TRP A 191 12.27 -5.15 1.12
CA TRP A 191 11.25 -4.51 1.95
C TRP A 191 10.32 -3.59 1.15
N ILE A 192 10.85 -2.80 0.20
CA ILE A 192 10.01 -1.95 -0.67
C ILE A 192 9.08 -2.81 -1.52
N ALA A 193 9.58 -3.90 -2.10
CA ALA A 193 8.75 -4.82 -2.88
C ALA A 193 7.67 -5.48 -2.01
N ALA A 194 8.04 -5.99 -0.83
CA ALA A 194 7.11 -6.63 0.09
C ALA A 194 6.04 -5.66 0.62
N LEU A 195 6.41 -4.44 1.00
CA LEU A 195 5.47 -3.41 1.45
C LEU A 195 4.57 -2.93 0.32
N THR A 196 5.08 -2.84 -0.91
CA THR A 196 4.25 -2.50 -2.09
C THR A 196 3.22 -3.59 -2.37
N LEU A 197 3.63 -4.86 -2.28
CA LEU A 197 2.73 -6.01 -2.43
C LEU A 197 1.67 -6.02 -1.33
N LEU A 198 2.08 -5.82 -0.07
CA LEU A 198 1.16 -5.72 1.06
C LEU A 198 0.16 -4.59 0.85
N LEU A 199 0.62 -3.42 0.40
CA LEU A 199 -0.27 -2.29 0.13
C LEU A 199 -1.38 -2.66 -0.88
N TRP A 200 -1.02 -3.31 -1.98
CA TRP A 200 -2.00 -3.83 -2.94
C TRP A 200 -2.95 -4.86 -2.31
N GLN A 201 -2.40 -5.78 -1.51
CA GLN A 201 -3.19 -6.78 -0.80
C GLN A 201 -4.22 -6.14 0.14
N LEU A 202 -3.82 -5.16 0.95
CA LEU A 202 -4.71 -4.47 1.88
C LEU A 202 -5.80 -3.72 1.12
N HIS A 203 -5.49 -3.06 0.00
CA HIS A 203 -6.50 -2.37 -0.80
C HIS A 203 -7.47 -3.33 -1.48
N ALA A 204 -6.99 -4.45 -2.03
CA ALA A 204 -7.85 -5.47 -2.61
C ALA A 204 -8.73 -6.14 -1.53
N ALA A 205 -8.16 -6.46 -0.37
CA ALA A 205 -8.89 -7.03 0.76
C ALA A 205 -9.95 -6.08 1.32
N LEU A 206 -9.67 -4.78 1.41
CA LEU A 206 -10.67 -3.79 1.81
C LEU A 206 -11.82 -3.68 0.79
N ALA A 207 -11.51 -3.70 -0.51
CA ALA A 207 -12.54 -3.63 -1.55
C ALA A 207 -13.43 -4.88 -1.56
N LEU A 208 -12.83 -6.06 -1.57
CA LEU A 208 -13.54 -7.34 -1.55
C LEU A 208 -14.22 -7.60 -0.21
N GLY A 209 -13.57 -7.25 0.90
CA GLY A 209 -14.11 -7.37 2.24
C GLY A 209 -15.39 -6.58 2.42
N GLY A 210 -15.42 -5.33 1.97
CA GLY A 210 -16.65 -4.51 1.98
C GLY A 210 -17.79 -5.07 1.12
N TYR A 211 -17.47 -5.84 0.07
CA TYR A 211 -18.48 -6.56 -0.70
C TYR A 211 -19.01 -7.77 0.08
N PHE A 212 -18.13 -8.61 0.62
CA PHE A 212 -18.58 -9.81 1.32
C PHE A 212 -19.27 -9.53 2.66
N THR A 213 -18.89 -8.47 3.40
CA THR A 213 -19.59 -8.08 4.64
C THR A 213 -21.02 -7.61 4.39
N SER A 214 -21.34 -7.16 3.18
CA SER A 214 -22.73 -6.87 2.79
C SER A 214 -23.61 -8.11 2.67
N TYR A 215 -23.04 -9.32 2.68
CA TYR A 215 -23.73 -10.61 2.56
C TYR A 215 -23.47 -11.60 3.71
N MET A 216 -22.32 -11.51 4.37
CA MET A 216 -21.94 -12.34 5.51
C MET A 216 -21.49 -11.44 6.65
N GLN A 217 -22.34 -11.31 7.66
CA GLN A 217 -22.01 -10.64 8.92
C GLN A 217 -21.54 -11.71 9.89
N SER A 218 -20.26 -11.66 10.29
CA SER A 218 -19.84 -12.36 11.49
C SER A 218 -19.85 -11.39 12.66
N THR A 219 -20.21 -11.88 13.84
CA THR A 219 -20.26 -11.08 15.07
C THR A 219 -18.95 -11.17 15.85
N ASP A 220 -18.00 -12.01 15.43
CA ASP A 220 -16.79 -12.29 16.20
C ASP A 220 -15.58 -11.44 15.74
N LEU A 221 -15.04 -10.66 16.69
CA LEU A 221 -13.81 -9.89 16.54
C LEU A 221 -12.62 -10.74 16.12
N LEU A 222 -12.56 -12.00 16.55
CA LEU A 222 -11.44 -12.88 16.27
C LEU A 222 -11.30 -13.20 14.78
N GLU A 223 -12.42 -13.45 14.09
CA GLU A 223 -12.42 -13.73 12.66
C GLU A 223 -11.93 -12.51 11.86
N TYR A 224 -12.40 -11.31 12.25
CA TYR A 224 -11.92 -10.07 11.67
C TYR A 224 -10.44 -9.82 11.98
N ALA A 225 -9.98 -10.12 13.19
CA ALA A 225 -8.57 -10.02 13.57
C ALA A 225 -7.69 -10.94 12.69
N LEU A 226 -8.12 -12.18 12.51
CA LEU A 226 -7.40 -13.16 11.69
C LEU A 226 -7.36 -12.75 10.21
N GLY A 227 -8.50 -12.36 9.64
CA GLY A 227 -8.61 -12.02 8.22
C GLY A 227 -7.95 -10.70 7.84
N TYR A 228 -8.14 -9.65 8.65
CA TYR A 228 -7.66 -8.30 8.33
C TYR A 228 -6.27 -7.97 8.87
N TRP A 229 -5.72 -8.74 9.83
CA TRP A 229 -4.43 -8.43 10.45
C TRP A 229 -3.43 -9.57 10.39
N VAL A 230 -3.79 -10.75 10.90
CA VAL A 230 -2.86 -11.88 10.98
C VAL A 230 -2.49 -12.35 9.58
N LEU A 231 -3.48 -12.54 8.70
CA LEU A 231 -3.22 -12.98 7.33
C LEU A 231 -2.35 -11.98 6.54
N PRO A 232 -2.62 -10.66 6.53
CA PRO A 232 -1.71 -9.69 5.91
C PRO A 232 -0.29 -9.66 6.51
N ALA A 233 -0.15 -9.84 7.82
CA ALA A 233 1.17 -9.91 8.46
C ALA A 233 1.95 -11.15 8.00
N LEU A 234 1.30 -12.30 7.89
CA LEU A 234 1.89 -13.52 7.35
C LEU A 234 2.28 -13.37 5.88
N ILE A 235 1.41 -12.75 5.07
CA ILE A 235 1.69 -12.43 3.65
C ILE A 235 2.90 -11.51 3.55
N LEU A 236 3.01 -10.47 4.39
CA LEU A 236 4.16 -9.57 4.41
C LEU A 236 5.44 -10.31 4.77
N ALA A 237 5.42 -11.13 5.82
CA ALA A 237 6.58 -11.90 6.27
C ALA A 237 7.07 -12.85 5.17
N LEU A 238 6.14 -13.58 4.53
CA LEU A 238 6.44 -14.47 3.41
C LEU A 238 7.00 -13.68 2.22
N ALA A 239 6.35 -12.61 1.80
CA ALA A 239 6.79 -11.78 0.67
C ALA A 239 8.17 -11.16 0.93
N ALA A 240 8.42 -10.63 2.12
CA ALA A 240 9.71 -10.06 2.51
C ALA A 240 10.81 -11.13 2.49
N TRP A 241 10.54 -12.32 3.04
CA TRP A 241 11.47 -13.42 3.06
C TRP A 241 11.82 -13.93 1.65
N VAL A 242 10.81 -14.16 0.80
CA VAL A 242 11.03 -14.62 -0.58
C VAL A 242 11.74 -13.55 -1.39
N CYS A 243 11.31 -12.28 -1.33
CA CYS A 243 12.00 -11.19 -2.01
C CYS A 243 13.46 -11.08 -1.55
N LEU A 244 13.74 -11.16 -0.25
CA LEU A 244 15.10 -11.09 0.27
C LEU A 244 15.99 -12.22 -0.25
N LYS A 245 15.46 -13.45 -0.33
CA LYS A 245 16.20 -14.60 -0.86
C LYS A 245 16.43 -14.56 -2.37
N ARG A 246 15.63 -13.80 -3.12
CA ARG A 246 15.63 -13.81 -4.60
C ARG A 246 16.23 -12.54 -5.22
N VAL A 247 16.27 -11.42 -4.50
CA VAL A 247 16.93 -10.19 -4.96
C VAL A 247 18.45 -10.38 -4.92
N PRO A 248 19.19 -10.01 -5.99
CA PRO A 248 20.63 -10.18 -6.03
C PRO A 248 21.35 -9.32 -4.98
N GLN A 249 22.52 -9.80 -4.53
CA GLN A 249 23.32 -9.12 -3.50
C GLN A 249 23.85 -7.75 -3.96
N THR A 250 24.07 -7.58 -5.27
CA THR A 250 24.51 -6.33 -5.88
C THR A 250 23.40 -5.73 -6.74
N LEU A 251 22.80 -4.64 -6.26
CA LEU A 251 21.70 -3.96 -6.96
C LEU A 251 22.17 -3.08 -8.14
N GLY A 252 23.46 -2.71 -8.20
CA GLY A 252 24.01 -1.84 -9.24
C GLY A 252 23.25 -0.50 -9.36
N ALA A 253 22.89 -0.12 -10.58
CA ALA A 253 22.10 1.09 -10.87
C ALA A 253 20.59 0.92 -10.62
N ALA A 254 20.14 -0.21 -10.07
CA ALA A 254 18.72 -0.42 -9.80
C ALA A 254 18.21 0.61 -8.79
N GLY A 255 17.27 1.45 -9.22
CA GLY A 255 16.60 2.43 -8.36
C GLY A 255 15.40 1.85 -7.61
N PHE A 256 14.84 2.65 -6.70
CA PHE A 256 13.64 2.31 -5.92
C PHE A 256 12.43 1.92 -6.79
N GLY A 257 12.30 2.55 -7.98
CA GLY A 257 11.21 2.23 -8.92
C GLY A 257 11.16 0.76 -9.32
N ARG A 258 12.31 0.08 -9.45
CA ARG A 258 12.34 -1.36 -9.77
C ARG A 258 11.79 -2.23 -8.65
N ALA A 259 12.02 -1.85 -7.39
CA ALA A 259 11.47 -2.57 -6.24
C ALA A 259 9.94 -2.38 -6.14
N ILE A 260 9.45 -1.19 -6.44
CA ILE A 260 8.00 -0.92 -6.50
C ILE A 260 7.37 -1.71 -7.65
N SER A 261 7.98 -1.73 -8.84
CA SER A 261 7.53 -2.54 -9.97
C SER A 261 7.57 -4.03 -9.66
N HIS A 262 8.61 -4.50 -8.96
CA HIS A 262 8.72 -5.89 -8.51
C HIS A 262 7.55 -6.28 -7.60
N GLY A 263 7.28 -5.51 -6.54
CA GLY A 263 6.16 -5.78 -5.64
C GLY A 263 4.80 -5.73 -6.35
N THR A 264 4.59 -4.74 -7.21
CA THR A 264 3.36 -4.60 -8.00
C THR A 264 3.16 -5.77 -8.97
N PHE A 265 4.21 -6.15 -9.69
CA PHE A 265 4.18 -7.29 -10.61
C PHE A 265 3.91 -8.60 -9.88
N ALA A 266 4.58 -8.83 -8.75
CA ALA A 266 4.39 -10.04 -7.95
C ALA A 266 2.94 -10.18 -7.46
N PHE A 267 2.35 -9.09 -6.98
CA PHE A 267 0.94 -9.05 -6.61
C PHE A 267 0.02 -9.41 -7.77
N TRP A 268 0.10 -8.67 -8.88
CA TRP A 268 -0.83 -8.88 -10.01
C TRP A 268 -0.67 -10.23 -10.69
N THR A 269 0.55 -10.77 -10.73
CA THR A 269 0.80 -12.14 -11.21
C THR A 269 0.11 -13.17 -10.32
N ALA A 270 0.24 -13.03 -8.99
CA ALA A 270 -0.44 -13.92 -8.05
C ALA A 270 -1.96 -13.82 -8.18
N GLN A 271 -2.51 -12.63 -8.36
CA GLN A 271 -3.96 -12.45 -8.58
C GLN A 271 -4.43 -13.06 -9.89
N ALA A 272 -3.73 -12.82 -11.00
CA ALA A 272 -4.10 -13.38 -12.30
C ALA A 272 -4.08 -14.91 -12.28
N LEU A 273 -3.05 -15.52 -11.69
CA LEU A 273 -2.97 -16.97 -11.55
C LEU A 273 -4.03 -17.51 -10.57
N GLY A 274 -4.28 -16.82 -9.46
CA GLY A 274 -5.30 -17.21 -8.49
C GLY A 274 -6.72 -17.19 -9.09
N ILE A 275 -7.05 -16.14 -9.84
CA ILE A 275 -8.30 -16.05 -10.60
C ILE A 275 -8.38 -17.17 -11.63
N GLY A 276 -7.29 -17.45 -12.35
CA GLY A 276 -7.22 -18.57 -13.29
C GLY A 276 -7.52 -19.92 -12.63
N LEU A 277 -6.93 -20.19 -11.46
CA LEU A 277 -7.21 -21.40 -10.67
C LEU A 277 -8.67 -21.46 -10.21
N ALA A 278 -9.25 -20.34 -9.77
CA ALA A 278 -10.65 -20.28 -9.36
C ALA A 278 -11.59 -20.58 -10.54
N VAL A 279 -11.33 -20.03 -11.73
CA VAL A 279 -12.11 -20.31 -12.95
C VAL A 279 -12.01 -21.78 -13.34
N LEU A 280 -10.82 -22.37 -13.24
CA LEU A 280 -10.63 -23.80 -13.51
C LEU A 280 -11.39 -24.67 -12.50
N ALA A 281 -11.37 -24.32 -11.22
CA ALA A 281 -12.12 -25.03 -10.18
C ALA A 281 -13.64 -24.96 -10.43
N ILE A 282 -14.16 -23.79 -10.76
CA ILE A 282 -15.58 -23.59 -11.10
C ILE A 282 -15.99 -24.42 -12.32
N ARG A 283 -15.11 -24.55 -13.31
CA ARG A 283 -15.38 -25.39 -14.49
C ARG A 283 -15.24 -26.88 -14.24
N ALA A 284 -14.38 -27.27 -13.30
CA ALA A 284 -14.07 -28.68 -13.03
C ALA A 284 -14.98 -29.31 -11.97
N MET A 285 -15.60 -28.52 -11.09
CA MET A 285 -16.42 -29.01 -9.98
C MET A 285 -17.89 -28.66 -10.15
N THR A 286 -18.76 -29.55 -9.69
CA THR A 286 -20.20 -29.26 -9.56
C THR A 286 -20.45 -28.28 -8.39
N TRP A 287 -21.59 -27.59 -8.42
CA TRP A 287 -21.97 -26.65 -7.34
C TRP A 287 -21.93 -27.30 -5.95
N ASN A 288 -22.45 -28.53 -5.82
CA ASN A 288 -22.43 -29.27 -4.56
C ASN A 288 -21.01 -29.66 -4.10
N GLN A 289 -20.06 -29.82 -5.01
CA GLN A 289 -18.66 -30.04 -4.66
C GLN A 289 -18.00 -28.73 -4.20
N LEU A 290 -18.30 -27.61 -4.86
CA LEU A 290 -17.80 -26.29 -4.47
C LEU A 290 -18.29 -25.89 -3.07
N VAL A 291 -19.58 -26.05 -2.78
CA VAL A 291 -20.15 -25.75 -1.46
C VAL A 291 -19.49 -26.61 -0.38
N ARG A 292 -19.41 -27.93 -0.58
CA ARG A 292 -18.74 -28.83 0.37
C ARG A 292 -17.28 -28.50 0.56
N ALA A 293 -16.56 -28.12 -0.50
CA ALA A 293 -15.18 -27.67 -0.38
C ALA A 293 -15.10 -26.38 0.44
N ALA A 294 -15.95 -25.39 0.16
CA ALA A 294 -15.95 -24.11 0.87
C ALA A 294 -16.23 -24.24 2.38
N GLU A 295 -17.02 -25.22 2.79
CA GLU A 295 -17.35 -25.48 4.20
C GLU A 295 -16.23 -26.17 4.99
N THR A 296 -15.20 -26.69 4.32
CA THR A 296 -14.12 -27.42 4.98
C THR A 296 -12.93 -26.51 5.33
N SER A 297 -12.50 -26.54 6.60
CA SER A 297 -11.30 -25.81 7.06
C SER A 297 -10.03 -26.22 6.31
N ALA A 298 -9.97 -27.49 5.86
CA ALA A 298 -8.88 -27.99 5.02
C ALA A 298 -8.74 -27.19 3.72
N THR A 299 -9.85 -26.80 3.08
CA THR A 299 -9.84 -26.01 1.84
C THR A 299 -9.30 -24.60 2.10
N THR A 300 -9.65 -23.97 3.22
CA THR A 300 -9.06 -22.68 3.61
C THR A 300 -7.53 -22.77 3.72
N VAL A 301 -7.01 -23.80 4.39
CA VAL A 301 -5.56 -24.02 4.52
C VAL A 301 -4.91 -24.25 3.15
N VAL A 302 -5.51 -25.09 2.31
CA VAL A 302 -5.00 -25.36 0.95
C VAL A 302 -4.99 -24.10 0.09
N LEU A 303 -6.04 -23.27 0.14
CA LEU A 303 -6.12 -22.00 -0.59
C LEU A 303 -5.05 -21.01 -0.11
N LEU A 304 -4.80 -20.94 1.20
CA LEU A 304 -3.73 -20.12 1.76
C LEU A 304 -2.35 -20.57 1.30
N LEU A 305 -2.10 -21.88 1.29
CA LEU A 305 -0.84 -22.46 0.78
C LEU A 305 -0.66 -22.21 -0.71
N ALA A 306 -1.72 -22.43 -1.50
CA ALA A 306 -1.72 -22.15 -2.94
C ALA A 306 -1.44 -20.66 -3.20
N TYR A 307 -2.10 -19.76 -2.47
CA TYR A 307 -1.85 -18.33 -2.59
C TYR A 307 -0.42 -17.95 -2.21
N GLY A 308 0.12 -18.51 -1.13
CA GLY A 308 1.52 -18.34 -0.73
C GLY A 308 2.50 -18.81 -1.81
N ALA A 309 2.22 -19.93 -2.47
CA ALA A 309 3.04 -20.44 -3.57
C ALA A 309 2.97 -19.51 -4.81
N LEU A 310 1.79 -19.02 -5.16
CA LEU A 310 1.61 -18.05 -6.25
C LEU A 310 2.34 -16.73 -5.98
N LEU A 311 2.28 -16.22 -4.75
CA LEU A 311 3.04 -15.06 -4.33
C LEU A 311 4.54 -15.30 -4.43
N ALA A 312 5.03 -16.44 -3.92
CA ALA A 312 6.44 -16.79 -3.99
C ALA A 312 6.94 -16.88 -5.44
N LEU A 313 6.11 -17.45 -6.33
CA LEU A 313 6.37 -17.51 -7.77
C LEU A 313 6.42 -16.10 -8.38
N GLY A 314 5.43 -15.24 -8.09
CA GLY A 314 5.40 -13.84 -8.54
C GLY A 314 6.63 -13.06 -8.09
N CYS A 315 7.04 -13.22 -6.84
CA CYS A 315 8.26 -12.64 -6.29
C CYS A 315 9.52 -13.16 -7.01
N HIS A 316 9.60 -14.46 -7.32
CA HIS A 316 10.73 -15.07 -8.02
C HIS A 316 10.84 -14.60 -9.48
N VAL A 317 9.72 -14.61 -10.22
CA VAL A 317 9.67 -14.13 -11.61
C VAL A 317 9.97 -12.64 -11.67
N GLY A 318 9.40 -11.85 -10.76
CA GLY A 318 9.69 -10.42 -10.66
C GLY A 318 11.15 -10.13 -10.36
N ALA A 319 11.79 -10.89 -9.46
CA ALA A 319 13.21 -10.73 -9.18
C ALA A 319 14.06 -10.96 -10.43
N ARG A 320 13.75 -12.02 -11.20
CA ARG A 320 14.41 -12.28 -12.49
C ARG A 320 14.15 -11.19 -13.52
N LEU A 321 12.94 -10.64 -13.59
CA LEU A 321 12.57 -9.63 -14.59
C LEU A 321 13.25 -8.28 -14.31
N PHE A 322 13.24 -7.82 -13.06
CA PHE A 322 13.67 -6.45 -12.72
C PHE A 322 15.16 -6.33 -12.35
N TYR A 323 15.85 -7.45 -12.07
CA TYR A 323 17.26 -7.43 -11.63
C TYR A 323 18.24 -8.22 -12.51
N ARG A 324 17.81 -8.90 -13.59
CA ARG A 324 18.66 -9.76 -14.47
C ARG A 324 19.88 -9.11 -15.14
N ARG A 325 19.92 -7.78 -15.27
CA ARG A 325 20.71 -7.13 -16.33
C ARG A 325 22.20 -6.92 -16.05
N ARG A 326 22.82 -7.59 -15.07
CA ARG A 326 24.27 -7.39 -14.80
C ARG A 326 25.12 -8.62 -14.47
N GLU A 327 24.56 -9.76 -14.10
CA GLU A 327 25.36 -10.99 -13.97
C GLU A 327 26.02 -11.33 -15.33
N ALA A 328 25.28 -11.19 -16.43
CA ALA A 328 25.82 -11.39 -17.78
C ALA A 328 26.88 -10.36 -18.25
N GLN A 329 27.09 -9.26 -17.51
CA GLN A 329 28.02 -8.20 -17.89
C GLN A 329 29.32 -8.21 -17.07
N GLN A 330 29.35 -8.93 -15.93
CA GLN A 330 30.57 -9.19 -15.16
C GLN A 330 31.35 -10.40 -15.70
N ASP A 331 30.67 -11.38 -16.31
CA ASP A 331 31.32 -12.53 -16.94
C ASP A 331 31.85 -12.24 -18.37
N ALA A 332 31.53 -11.07 -18.92
CA ALA A 332 31.91 -10.66 -20.29
C ALA A 332 33.05 -9.62 -20.35
N ALA A 333 33.61 -9.24 -19.20
CA ALA A 333 34.82 -8.42 -19.18
C ALA A 333 36.05 -9.34 -19.24
N PRO A 334 36.86 -9.32 -20.31
CA PRO A 334 38.13 -10.02 -20.31
C PRO A 334 39.05 -9.40 -19.25
N ALA A 335 39.78 -10.26 -18.55
CA ALA A 335 40.80 -9.92 -17.56
C ALA A 335 41.95 -9.11 -18.17
#